data_AF-A0A3D0IFV4-F1
#
_entry.id   AF-A0A3D0IFV4-F1
#
_cell.length_a   1.000
_cell.length_b   1.000
_cell.length_c   1.000
_cell.angle_alpha   90.00
_cell.angle_beta   90.00
_cell.angle_gamma   90.00
#
_symmetry.space_group_name_H-M   'P 1'
#
loop_
_entity.id
_entity.type
_entity.pdbx_description
1 polymer ?
#
loop_
_entity_poly.entity_id
_entity_poly.type
_entity_poly.pdbx_seq_one_letter_code
_entity_poly.pdbx_strand_id
1 'polypeptide(L)' 'FFDRPDPEKQFLYKLMLEEPDPEAALANYRKGLELICSQEAYDTLLHSGFAVIHRDENRTIEQTAELLDEIFGL' A
#
# COMPACT_ATOMS: atom_id res chain seq x y z
N PHE A 1 5.95 -3.59 -6.94
CA PHE A 1 6.86 -2.88 -6.00
C PHE A 1 8.20 -2.61 -6.68
N PHE A 2 8.85 -3.63 -7.23
CA PHE A 2 10.17 -3.52 -7.85
C PHE A 2 10.21 -2.64 -9.12
N ASP A 3 9.09 -2.53 -9.84
CA ASP A 3 8.98 -1.69 -11.04
C ASP A 3 8.42 -0.29 -10.76
N ARG A 4 8.25 0.10 -9.49
CA ARG A 4 7.69 1.41 -9.14
C ARG A 4 8.75 2.51 -9.27
N PRO A 5 8.41 3.68 -9.85
CA PRO A 5 9.37 4.77 -10.02
C PRO A 5 9.67 5.54 -8.73
N ASP A 6 8.93 5.31 -7.65
CA ASP A 6 9.08 6.02 -6.38
C ASP A 6 10.51 5.89 -5.82
N PRO A 7 11.21 7.01 -5.51
CA PRO A 7 12.60 6.97 -5.06
C PRO A 7 12.83 6.11 -3.81
N GLU A 8 11.90 6.14 -2.86
CA GLU A 8 11.97 5.34 -1.62
C GLU A 8 11.89 3.84 -1.91
N LYS A 9 11.06 3.42 -2.87
CA LYS A 9 10.90 2.00 -3.20
C LYS A 9 12.12 1.50 -3.99
N GLN A 10 12.68 2.34 -4.86
CA GLN A 10 13.92 2.06 -5.56
C GLN A 10 15.14 2.01 -4.62
N PHE A 11 15.16 2.85 -3.58
CA PHE A 11 16.20 2.79 -2.55
C PHE A 11 16.19 1.44 -1.82
N LEU A 12 15.02 1.00 -1.33
CA LEU A 12 14.88 -0.29 -0.66
C LEU A 12 15.26 -1.46 -1.60
N TYR A 13 14.87 -1.38 -2.87
CA TYR A 13 15.24 -2.39 -3.86
C TYR A 13 16.75 -2.51 -4.02
N LYS A 14 17.47 -1.39 -4.12
CA LYS A 14 18.94 -1.39 -4.22
C LYS A 14 19.60 -2.02 -2.99
N LEU A 15 19.13 -1.70 -1.79
CA LEU A 15 19.66 -2.32 -0.56
C LEU A 15 19.51 -3.85 -0.58
N MET A 16 18.36 -4.37 -1.03
CA MET A 16 18.15 -5.81 -1.14
C MET A 16 19.08 -6.48 -2.16
N LEU A 17 19.51 -5.75 -3.20
CA LEU A 17 20.49 -6.25 -4.18
C LEU A 17 21.93 -6.28 -3.66
N GLU A 18 22.23 -5.55 -2.58
CA GLU A 18 23.56 -5.51 -1.94
C GLU A 18 23.73 -6.61 -0.87
N GLU A 19 22.66 -7.32 -0.51
CA GLU A 19 22.69 -8.42 0.44
C GLU A 19 23.55 -9.60 -0.08
N PRO A 20 24.11 -10.43 0.82
CA PRO A 20 24.90 -11.60 0.41
C PRO A 20 24.13 -12.60 -0.47
N ASP A 21 22.79 -12.67 -0.29
CA ASP A 21 21.87 -13.45 -1.13
C ASP A 21 20.66 -12.57 -1.52
N PRO A 22 20.75 -11.85 -2.66
CA PRO A 22 19.72 -10.95 -3.12
C PRO A 22 18.38 -11.64 -3.42
N GLU A 23 18.41 -12.85 -3.97
CA GLU A 23 17.20 -13.60 -4.31
C GLU A 23 16.42 -13.98 -3.04
N ALA A 24 17.14 -14.44 -2.00
CA ALA A 24 16.52 -14.72 -0.71
C ALA A 24 15.95 -13.45 -0.05
N ALA A 25 16.66 -12.32 -0.12
CA ALA A 25 16.19 -11.04 0.42
C ALA A 25 14.89 -10.57 -0.27
N LEU A 26 14.87 -10.60 -1.60
CA LEU A 26 13.70 -10.22 -2.41
C LEU A 26 12.51 -11.16 -2.18
N ALA A 27 12.75 -12.48 -2.09
CA ALA A 27 11.71 -13.46 -1.80
C ALA A 27 11.12 -13.25 -0.39
N ASN A 28 11.95 -12.96 0.61
CA ASN A 28 11.49 -12.64 1.96
C ASN A 28 10.66 -11.36 1.98
N TYR A 29 11.12 -10.31 1.30
CA TYR A 29 10.37 -9.05 1.20
C TYR A 29 9.00 -9.26 0.53
N ARG A 30 8.95 -10.05 -0.55
CA ARG A 30 7.69 -10.40 -1.22
C ARG A 30 6.71 -11.10 -0.28
N LYS A 31 7.16 -12.08 0.51
CA LYS A 31 6.31 -12.75 1.51
C LYS A 31 5.76 -11.78 2.54
N GLY A 32 6.59 -10.82 2.98
CA GLY A 32 6.14 -9.75 3.87
C GLY A 32 5.02 -8.92 3.25
N LEU A 33 5.17 -8.53 1.98
CA LEU A 33 4.13 -7.82 1.23
C LEU A 33 2.85 -8.65 1.07
N GLU A 34 2.96 -9.94 0.74
CA GLU A 34 1.81 -10.84 0.59
C GLU A 34 1.02 -10.97 1.90
N LEU A 35 1.71 -11.00 3.04
CA LEU A 35 1.07 -11.09 4.35
C LEU A 35 0.26 -9.82 4.68
N ILE A 36 0.85 -8.64 4.49
CA ILE A 36 0.26 -7.36 4.91
C ILE A 36 -0.69 -6.77 3.86
N CYS A 37 -0.48 -7.06 2.58
CA CYS A 37 -1.29 -6.60 1.45
C CYS A 37 -2.17 -7.73 0.89
N SER A 38 -2.49 -8.74 1.70
CA SER A 38 -3.41 -9.80 1.30
C SER A 38 -4.83 -9.25 1.10
N GLN A 39 -5.58 -9.86 0.18
CA GLN A 39 -6.99 -9.51 -0.02
C GLN A 39 -7.79 -9.65 1.28
N GLU A 40 -7.49 -10.67 2.09
CA GLU A 40 -8.12 -10.90 3.40
C GLU A 40 -7.92 -9.70 4.36
N ALA A 41 -6.72 -9.12 4.41
CA ALA A 41 -6.46 -7.94 5.23
C ALA A 41 -7.26 -6.71 4.74
N TYR A 42 -7.33 -6.51 3.43
CA TYR A 42 -8.15 -5.45 2.83
C TYR A 42 -9.64 -5.67 3.10
N ASP A 43 -10.16 -6.88 2.94
CA ASP A 43 -11.56 -7.23 3.15
C ASP A 43 -11.96 -7.08 4.62
N THR A 44 -11.07 -7.45 5.55
CA THR A 44 -11.28 -7.26 6.99
C THR A 44 -11.47 -5.79 7.32
N LEU A 45 -10.64 -4.91 6.74
CA LEU A 45 -10.77 -3.46 6.95
C LEU A 45 -12.05 -2.93 6.29
N LEU A 46 -12.32 -3.33 5.04
CA LEU A 46 -13.49 -2.89 4.27
C LEU A 46 -14.81 -3.26 4.97
N HIS A 47 -14.86 -4.42 5.61
CA HIS A 47 -16.04 -4.91 6.33
C HIS A 47 -15.99 -4.66 7.84
N SER A 48 -15.11 -3.78 8.32
CA SER A 48 -14.94 -3.48 9.75
C SER A 48 -16.10 -2.71 10.39
N GLY A 49 -17.04 -2.20 9.58
CA GLY A 49 -18.14 -1.35 10.02
C GLY A 49 -17.78 0.14 10.11
N PHE A 50 -16.51 0.50 9.88
CA PHE A 50 -16.08 1.88 9.68
C PHE A 50 -16.38 2.34 8.24
N ALA A 51 -16.52 3.65 8.04
CA ALA A 51 -16.56 4.22 6.71
C ALA A 51 -15.15 4.26 6.11
N VAL A 52 -14.86 3.27 5.26
CA VAL A 52 -13.55 3.13 4.61
C VAL A 52 -13.55 3.86 3.27
N ILE A 53 -12.61 4.81 3.10
CA ILE A 53 -12.36 5.45 1.81
C ILE A 53 -11.16 4.76 1.15
N HIS A 54 -11.38 4.20 -0.03
CA HIS A 54 -10.29 3.65 -0.84
C HIS A 54 -9.36 4.76 -1.30
N ARG A 55 -8.05 4.59 -1.14
CA ARG A 55 -7.06 5.51 -1.69
C ARG A 55 -7.11 5.49 -3.23
N ASP A 56 -7.15 6.67 -3.82
CA ASP A 56 -7.11 6.88 -5.27
C ASP A 56 -6.03 7.92 -5.57
N GLU A 57 -4.99 7.53 -6.30
CA GLU A 57 -3.86 8.41 -6.64
C GLU A 57 -4.24 9.52 -7.62
N ASN A 58 -5.42 9.45 -8.25
CA ASN A 58 -5.91 10.49 -9.16
C ASN A 58 -6.76 11.55 -8.45
N ARG A 59 -7.09 11.34 -7.16
CA ARG A 59 -7.89 12.30 -6.39
C ARG A 59 -7.01 13.28 -5.65
N THR A 60 -7.41 14.55 -5.67
CA THR A 60 -6.81 15.57 -4.82
C THR A 60 -7.27 15.42 -3.37
N ILE A 61 -6.64 16.19 -2.48
CA ILE A 61 -7.01 16.23 -1.07
C ILE A 61 -8.43 16.77 -0.92
N GLU A 62 -8.79 17.79 -1.70
CA GLU A 62 -10.11 18.43 -1.68
C GLU A 62 -11.20 17.45 -2.13
N GLN A 63 -10.96 16.70 -3.21
CA GLN A 63 -11.90 15.65 -3.67
C GLN A 63 -12.06 14.53 -2.64
N THR A 64 -11.01 14.24 -1.87
CA THR A 64 -11.10 13.27 -0.77
C THR A 64 -11.88 13.84 0.42
N ALA A 65 -11.78 15.16 0.67
CA ALA A 65 -12.57 15.84 1.69
C ALA A 65 -14.06 15.87 1.35
N GLU A 66 -14.43 16.14 0.09
CA GLU A 66 -15.82 16.10 -0.37
C GLU A 66 -16.47 14.72 -0.11
N LEU A 67 -15.73 13.63 -0.30
CA LEU A 67 -16.21 12.28 0.04
C LEU A 67 -16.44 12.09 1.54
N LEU A 68 -15.61 12.71 2.39
CA LEU A 68 -15.83 12.69 3.84
C LEU A 68 -17.11 13.43 4.20
N ASP A 69 -17.34 14.61 3.60
CA ASP A 69 -18.54 15.40 3.82
C ASP A 69 -19.80 14.62 3.40
N GLU A 70 -19.77 13.92 2.26
CA GLU A 70 -20.88 13.06 1.81
C GLU A 70 -21.14 11.88 2.76
N ILE A 71 -20.08 11.21 3.24
CA ILE A 71 -20.18 10.04 4.12
C ILE A 71 -20.69 10.41 5.51
N PHE A 72 -20.22 11.53 6.06
CA PHE A 72 -20.49 11.94 7.44
C PHE A 72 -21.56 13.03 7.57
N GLY A 73 -22.01 13.62 6.47
CA GLY A 73 -23.02 14.68 6.45
C GLY A 73 -22.55 15.99 7.11
N LEU A 74 -21.28 16.34 6.91
CA LEU A 74 -20.64 17.54 7.48
C LEU A 74 -20.88 18.80 6.63
#